data_AF-A0A958INE1-F1
#
_entry.id   AF-A0A958INE1-F1
#
_cell.length_a   1.000
_cell.length_b   1.000
_cell.length_c   1.000
_cell.angle_alpha   90.00
_cell.angle_beta   90.00
_cell.angle_gamma   90.00
#
_symmetry.space_group_name_H-M   'P 1'
#
loop_
_entity.id
_entity.type
_entity.pdbx_description
1 polymer ?
#
loop_
_entity_poly.entity_id
_entity_poly.type
_entity_poly.pdbx_seq_one_letter_code
_entity_poly.pdbx_strand_id
1 'polypeptide(L)'
;MAHIFVRIAIGCLLLTGAMFARDNVESVVKMNEQSGQGVVPGMVVVKFKNSMQFGERTATTGIVSLDERFREIGVIELRQLLPSRAMHSGIANPVSIESIYNVSYRGDADPQQIAAALTADPNIEYAEPKYTY
;
A
#
# COMPACT_ATOMS: atom_id res chain seq x y z
N MET A 1 -32.41 -61.32 -16.83
CA MET A 1 -32.57 -59.87 -17.05
C MET A 1 -31.39 -59.18 -16.39
N ALA A 2 -30.18 -59.15 -16.96
CA ALA A 2 -29.74 -58.54 -18.21
C ALA A 2 -29.96 -57.01 -18.25
N HIS A 3 -28.83 -56.28 -18.37
CA HIS A 3 -28.66 -54.85 -18.72
C HIS A 3 -28.76 -53.83 -17.57
N ILE A 4 -27.87 -52.83 -17.36
CA ILE A 4 -26.70 -52.30 -18.08
C ILE A 4 -25.87 -51.48 -17.06
N PHE A 5 -24.54 -51.63 -17.11
CA PHE A 5 -23.57 -50.73 -16.49
C PHE A 5 -23.63 -49.35 -17.18
N VAL A 6 -23.82 -48.27 -16.44
CA VAL A 6 -23.54 -46.91 -16.93
C VAL A 6 -22.36 -46.33 -16.14
N ARG A 7 -21.17 -46.60 -16.68
CA ARG A 7 -19.95 -45.86 -16.37
C ARG A 7 -19.97 -44.59 -17.22
N ILE A 8 -20.21 -43.43 -16.61
CA ILE A 8 -19.94 -42.15 -17.26
C ILE A 8 -18.48 -41.82 -16.97
N ALA A 9 -17.62 -42.18 -17.92
CA ALA A 9 -16.30 -41.61 -18.08
C ALA A 9 -16.48 -40.17 -18.58
N ILE A 10 -16.27 -39.19 -17.71
CA ILE A 10 -16.15 -37.79 -18.13
C ILE A 10 -14.70 -37.60 -18.58
N GLY A 11 -14.59 -37.20 -19.84
CA GLY A 11 -13.37 -37.08 -20.59
C GLY A 11 -12.37 -36.10 -19.99
N CYS A 12 -11.13 -36.56 -20.06
CA CYS A 12 -9.92 -35.77 -20.25
C CYS A 12 -10.13 -34.69 -21.32
N LEU A 13 -9.59 -33.47 -21.14
CA LEU A 13 -8.59 -32.85 -22.04
C LEU A 13 -8.43 -31.32 -21.78
N LEU A 14 -7.27 -30.97 -21.22
CA LEU A 14 -6.43 -29.76 -21.43
C LEU A 14 -7.02 -28.35 -21.25
N LEU A 15 -6.49 -27.64 -20.23
CA LEU A 15 -5.86 -26.34 -20.47
C LEU A 15 -4.77 -26.06 -19.41
N THR A 16 -3.54 -26.27 -19.86
CA THR A 16 -2.29 -25.66 -19.41
C THR A 16 -2.42 -24.16 -19.18
N GLY A 17 -1.77 -23.66 -18.13
CA GLY A 17 -1.22 -22.30 -18.12
C GLY A 17 -1.76 -21.36 -17.05
N ALA A 18 -1.25 -21.49 -15.82
CA ALA A 18 -1.04 -20.34 -14.94
C ALA A 18 0.16 -20.59 -14.00
N MET A 19 1.31 -20.96 -14.57
CA MET A 19 2.58 -20.59 -13.97
C MET A 19 2.86 -19.14 -14.37
N PHE A 20 2.32 -18.19 -13.61
CA PHE A 20 2.74 -16.80 -13.72
C PHE A 20 3.26 -16.34 -12.36
N ALA A 21 4.56 -16.10 -12.36
CA ALA A 21 5.30 -15.15 -11.55
C ALA A 21 5.28 -15.38 -10.03
N ARG A 22 6.14 -16.30 -9.56
CA ARG A 22 6.55 -16.38 -8.15
C ARG A 22 8.05 -16.20 -7.96
N ASP A 23 8.71 -15.38 -8.79
CA ASP A 23 10.19 -15.24 -8.76
C ASP A 23 10.73 -13.80 -8.90
N ASN A 24 9.94 -12.74 -8.66
CA ASN A 24 10.43 -11.37 -8.86
C ASN A 24 10.35 -10.41 -7.67
N VAL A 25 10.04 -10.90 -6.46
CA VAL A 25 10.02 -10.05 -5.26
C VAL A 25 11.39 -10.02 -4.55
N GLU A 26 12.20 -11.06 -4.68
CA GLU A 26 13.49 -11.15 -3.96
C GLU A 26 14.59 -10.23 -4.53
N SER A 27 14.57 -9.96 -5.84
CA SER A 27 15.60 -9.13 -6.47
C SER A 27 15.42 -7.63 -6.23
N VAL A 28 14.22 -7.16 -5.89
CA VAL A 28 13.99 -5.74 -5.55
C VAL A 28 14.45 -5.45 -4.12
N VAL A 29 14.27 -6.39 -3.19
CA VAL A 29 14.71 -6.23 -1.79
C VAL A 29 16.24 -6.13 -1.70
N LYS A 30 16.99 -6.91 -2.48
CA LYS A 30 18.47 -6.87 -2.47
C LYS A 30 19.09 -5.66 -3.16
N MET A 31 18.35 -4.97 -4.03
CA MET A 31 18.88 -3.80 -4.75
C MET A 31 18.86 -2.52 -3.89
N ASN A 32 18.15 -2.53 -2.76
CA ASN A 32 18.04 -1.38 -1.85
C ASN A 32 19.09 -1.38 -0.72
N GLU A 33 19.77 -2.50 -0.47
CA GLU A 33 20.84 -2.57 0.53
C GLU A 33 22.15 -1.91 0.06
N GLN A 34 22.32 -1.66 -1.24
CA GLN A 34 23.56 -1.07 -1.78
C GLN A 34 23.61 0.47 -1.77
N SER A 35 22.51 1.16 -1.44
CA SER A 35 22.45 2.63 -1.40
C SER A 35 22.68 3.21 0.01
N GLY A 36 22.88 2.38 1.03
CA GLY A 36 22.94 2.82 2.44
C GLY A 36 21.61 3.36 2.97
N GLN A 37 20.53 3.29 2.18
CA GLN A 37 19.21 3.77 2.55
C GLN A 37 18.44 2.65 3.26
N GLY A 38 18.38 2.74 4.59
CA GLY A 38 17.52 1.85 5.37
C GLY A 38 16.05 2.15 5.12
N VAL A 39 15.21 1.12 5.04
CA VAL A 39 13.74 1.28 5.03
C VAL A 39 13.26 1.23 6.48
N VAL A 40 12.45 2.20 6.90
CA VAL A 40 11.83 2.22 8.23
C VAL A 40 10.68 1.20 8.25
N PRO A 41 10.76 0.14 9.07
CA PRO A 41 9.67 -0.83 9.19
C PRO A 41 8.41 -0.18 9.75
N GLY A 42 7.23 -0.65 9.32
CA GLY A 42 5.95 -0.18 9.86
C GLY A 42 5.55 1.23 9.42
N MET A 43 6.23 1.83 8.45
CA MET A 43 5.96 3.21 8.01
C MET A 43 6.02 3.39 6.49
N VAL A 44 5.05 4.13 5.96
CA VAL A 44 5.01 4.63 4.58
C VAL A 44 4.69 6.12 4.56
N VAL A 45 5.12 6.82 3.52
CA VAL A 45 4.75 8.20 3.22
C VAL A 45 3.67 8.18 2.16
N VAL A 46 2.58 8.91 2.38
CA VAL A 46 1.43 8.95 1.47
C VAL A 46 1.08 10.40 1.15
N LYS A 47 0.86 10.70 -0.13
CA LYS A 47 0.29 11.97 -0.58
C LYS A 47 -1.13 11.76 -1.08
N PHE A 48 -2.05 12.64 -0.69
CA PHE A 48 -3.46 12.59 -1.09
C PHE A 48 -3.80 13.61 -2.20
N LYS A 49 -4.65 13.22 -3.17
CA LYS A 49 -4.92 14.04 -4.37
C LYS A 49 -5.71 15.33 -4.12
N ASN A 50 -6.55 15.40 -3.08
CA ASN A 50 -7.57 16.45 -2.92
C ASN A 50 -7.30 17.42 -1.77
N SER A 51 -6.03 17.67 -1.41
CA SER A 51 -5.68 18.60 -0.31
C SER A 51 -6.37 18.26 1.01
N MET A 52 -6.60 16.97 1.23
CA MET A 52 -7.32 16.50 2.40
C MET A 52 -6.45 16.70 3.64
N GLN A 53 -7.06 17.31 4.66
CA GLN A 53 -6.45 17.44 5.96
C GLN A 53 -7.18 16.56 6.95
N PHE A 54 -6.43 15.73 7.64
CA PHE A 54 -6.94 14.87 8.68
C PHE A 54 -6.52 15.41 10.04
N GLY A 55 -7.25 15.04 11.09
CA GLY A 55 -6.86 15.40 12.46
C GLY A 55 -5.44 14.92 12.78
N GLU A 56 -4.75 15.66 13.65
CA GLU A 56 -3.41 15.25 14.08
C GLU A 56 -3.48 13.86 14.74
N ARG A 57 -2.63 12.93 14.28
CA ARG A 57 -2.47 11.58 14.86
C ARG A 57 -3.77 10.75 14.87
N THR A 58 -4.56 10.85 13.80
CA THR A 58 -5.74 10.02 13.59
C THR A 58 -5.39 8.68 12.92
N ALA A 59 -6.25 7.67 13.01
CA ALA A 59 -6.14 6.44 12.22
C ALA A 59 -7.13 6.42 11.04
N THR A 60 -8.03 7.41 10.96
CA THR A 60 -9.13 7.46 9.99
C THR A 60 -9.12 8.75 9.19
N THR A 61 -9.57 8.64 7.95
CA THR A 61 -9.65 9.71 6.96
C THR A 61 -11.07 10.23 6.76
N GLY A 62 -12.08 9.45 7.17
CA GLY A 62 -13.49 9.75 6.90
C GLY A 62 -13.96 9.29 5.51
N ILE A 63 -13.06 8.70 4.71
CA ILE A 63 -13.39 8.07 3.44
C ILE A 63 -13.52 6.57 3.68
N VAL A 64 -14.74 6.05 3.51
CA VAL A 64 -15.08 4.65 3.85
C VAL A 64 -14.12 3.65 3.19
N SER A 65 -13.89 3.77 1.88
CA SER A 65 -13.02 2.84 1.15
C SER A 65 -11.57 2.85 1.65
N LEU A 66 -11.07 4.02 2.03
CA LEU A 66 -9.71 4.19 2.52
C LEU A 66 -9.59 3.71 3.97
N ASP A 67 -10.60 3.99 4.80
CA ASP A 67 -10.66 3.57 6.19
C ASP A 67 -10.81 2.04 6.33
N GLU A 68 -11.51 1.39 5.41
CA GLU A 68 -11.54 -0.07 5.29
C GLU A 68 -10.16 -0.63 4.95
N ARG A 69 -9.50 -0.09 3.91
CA ARG A 69 -8.15 -0.49 3.52
C ARG A 69 -7.13 -0.26 4.64
N PHE A 70 -7.22 0.85 5.35
CA PHE A 70 -6.37 1.17 6.49
C PHE A 70 -6.56 0.18 7.63
N ARG A 71 -7.80 -0.27 7.87
CA ARG A 71 -8.10 -1.31 8.86
C ARG A 71 -7.52 -2.67 8.46
N GLU A 72 -7.61 -3.04 7.19
CA GLU A 72 -7.01 -4.27 6.66
C GLU A 72 -5.48 -4.29 6.79
N ILE A 73 -4.84 -3.16 6.49
CA ILE A 73 -3.38 -2.96 6.62
C ILE A 73 -2.95 -2.86 8.09
N GLY A 74 -3.86 -2.50 8.99
CA GLY A 74 -3.55 -2.26 10.40
C GLY A 74 -2.89 -0.91 10.66
N VAL A 75 -3.28 0.13 9.91
CA VAL A 75 -2.87 1.52 10.14
C VAL A 75 -3.30 1.97 11.53
N ILE A 76 -2.38 2.63 12.24
CA ILE A 76 -2.58 3.10 13.61
C ILE A 76 -2.42 4.60 13.76
N GLU A 77 -1.70 5.26 12.86
CA GLU A 77 -1.45 6.69 12.96
C GLU A 77 -1.18 7.28 11.57
N LEU A 78 -1.88 8.37 11.27
CA LEU A 78 -1.58 9.33 10.23
C LEU A 78 -1.03 10.57 10.89
N ARG A 79 0.18 10.95 10.49
CA ARG A 79 0.85 12.16 10.96
C ARG A 79 1.25 13.00 9.77
N GLN A 80 0.69 14.21 9.69
CA GLN A 80 1.05 15.15 8.65
C GLN A 80 2.56 15.43 8.71
N LEU A 81 3.24 15.38 7.56
CA LEU A 81 4.68 15.56 7.50
C LEU A 81 5.06 17.01 7.84
N LEU A 82 4.27 17.96 7.35
CA LEU A 82 4.46 19.39 7.58
C LEU A 82 3.10 20.04 7.89
N PRO A 83 2.81 20.36 9.17
CA PRO A 83 1.54 20.96 9.54
C PRO A 83 1.45 22.41 9.05
N SER A 84 0.26 22.85 8.62
CA SER A 84 0.00 24.18 8.05
C SER A 84 0.54 25.34 8.88
N ARG A 85 0.54 25.22 10.22
CA ARG A 85 1.07 26.26 11.11
C ARG A 85 2.57 26.50 10.95
N ALA A 86 3.32 25.51 10.46
CA ALA A 86 4.75 25.61 10.18
C ALA A 86 5.05 26.30 8.83
N MET A 87 4.06 26.52 7.95
CA MET A 87 4.29 27.00 6.58
C MET A 87 4.23 28.53 6.42
N HIS A 88 4.41 29.32 7.48
CA HIS A 88 4.37 30.80 7.46
C HIS A 88 5.51 31.49 6.65
N SER A 89 6.26 30.75 5.85
CA SER A 89 7.47 31.23 5.17
C SER A 89 7.49 30.80 3.71
N GLY A 90 6.95 31.64 2.81
CA GLY A 90 7.38 31.75 1.40
C GLY A 90 7.21 30.55 0.47
N ILE A 91 6.53 29.47 0.87
CA ILE A 91 6.34 28.30 0.00
C ILE A 91 5.25 28.60 -1.02
N ALA A 92 5.59 28.54 -2.30
CA ALA A 92 4.71 28.92 -3.42
C ALA A 92 3.47 28.02 -3.59
N ASN A 93 3.37 26.89 -2.87
CA ASN A 93 2.21 26.01 -2.92
C ASN A 93 2.06 25.16 -1.63
N PRO A 94 1.61 25.75 -0.51
CA PRO A 94 1.54 25.06 0.78
C PRO A 94 0.62 23.84 0.74
N VAL A 95 -0.46 23.95 -0.06
CA VAL A 95 -1.50 22.94 -0.22
C VAL A 95 -0.95 21.57 -0.67
N SER A 96 0.06 21.55 -1.55
CA SER A 96 0.63 20.29 -2.05
C SER A 96 1.39 19.53 -0.97
N ILE A 97 2.02 20.22 -0.03
CA ILE A 97 2.87 19.60 0.99
C ILE A 97 2.04 19.18 2.20
N GLU A 98 0.99 19.93 2.53
CA GLU A 98 0.05 19.61 3.61
C GLU A 98 -0.71 18.30 3.37
N SER A 99 -0.79 17.85 2.12
CA SER A 99 -1.40 16.57 1.75
C SER A 99 -0.50 15.35 1.96
N ILE A 100 0.72 15.52 2.51
CA ILE A 100 1.70 14.45 2.73
C ILE A 100 1.67 14.01 4.20
N TYR A 101 1.51 12.71 4.41
CA TYR A 101 1.41 12.08 5.73
C TYR A 101 2.39 10.92 5.87
N ASN A 102 2.99 10.80 7.05
CA ASN A 102 3.54 9.53 7.51
C ASN A 102 2.37 8.67 8.01
N VAL A 103 2.26 7.47 7.46
CA VAL A 103 1.27 6.47 7.84
C VAL A 103 2.01 5.34 8.55
N SER A 104 1.70 5.15 9.82
CA SER A 104 2.25 4.08 10.65
C SER A 104 1.24 2.93 10.72
N TYR A 105 1.72 1.70 10.60
CA TYR A 105 0.90 0.48 10.66
C TYR A 105 1.53 -0.58 11.57
N ARG A 106 0.73 -1.56 11.99
CA ARG A 106 1.16 -2.68 12.84
C ARG A 106 1.68 -3.84 12.00
N GLY A 107 2.56 -4.64 12.62
CA GLY A 107 3.06 -5.89 12.07
C GLY A 107 4.29 -5.71 11.19
N ASP A 108 4.69 -6.82 10.58
CA ASP A 108 5.96 -6.95 9.86
C ASP A 108 5.75 -6.99 8.33
N ALA A 109 4.61 -6.46 7.88
CA ALA A 109 4.32 -6.35 6.45
C ALA A 109 5.38 -5.46 5.79
N ASP A 110 5.81 -5.87 4.61
CA ASP A 110 6.83 -5.16 3.85
C ASP A 110 6.32 -3.75 3.45
N PRO A 111 6.99 -2.66 3.85
CA PRO A 111 6.65 -1.30 3.47
C PRO A 111 6.50 -1.10 1.96
N GLN A 112 7.27 -1.82 1.13
CA GLN A 112 7.13 -1.75 -0.33
C GLN A 112 5.76 -2.28 -0.79
N GLN A 113 5.31 -3.39 -0.21
CA GLN A 113 4.01 -3.99 -0.55
C GLN A 113 2.86 -3.11 -0.08
N ILE A 114 2.97 -2.53 1.12
CA ILE A 114 1.97 -1.59 1.64
C ILE A 114 1.88 -0.35 0.74
N ALA A 115 3.02 0.23 0.36
CA ALA A 115 3.05 1.39 -0.53
C ALA A 115 2.41 1.09 -1.90
N ALA A 116 2.69 -0.07 -2.49
CA ALA A 116 2.07 -0.50 -3.75
C ALA A 116 0.54 -0.67 -3.60
N ALA A 117 0.08 -1.29 -2.52
CA ALA A 117 -1.34 -1.51 -2.25
C ALA A 117 -2.10 -0.19 -2.02
N LEU A 118 -1.47 0.79 -1.38
CA LEU A 118 -2.04 2.10 -1.14
C LEU A 118 -2.07 2.97 -2.41
N THR A 119 -1.03 2.91 -3.25
CA THR A 119 -0.97 3.67 -4.50
C THR A 119 -2.11 3.32 -5.48
N ALA A 120 -2.69 2.13 -5.35
CA ALA A 120 -3.84 1.70 -6.14
C ALA A 120 -5.17 2.42 -5.76
N ASP A 121 -5.23 3.11 -4.61
CA ASP A 121 -6.45 3.83 -4.19
C ASP A 121 -6.63 5.14 -4.98
N PRO A 122 -7.86 5.43 -5.49
CA PRO A 122 -8.10 6.63 -6.28
C PRO A 122 -7.84 7.94 -5.51
N ASN A 123 -7.92 7.95 -4.19
CA ASN A 123 -7.71 9.14 -3.34
C ASN A 123 -6.23 9.41 -3.05
N ILE A 124 -5.34 8.46 -3.35
CA ILE A 124 -3.90 8.55 -3.14
C ILE A 124 -3.21 8.99 -4.44
N GLU A 125 -2.34 9.99 -4.34
CA GLU A 125 -1.50 10.47 -5.44
C GLU A 125 -0.27 9.57 -5.59
N TYR A 126 0.41 9.31 -4.48
CA TYR A 126 1.47 8.31 -4.40
C TYR A 126 1.62 7.81 -2.96
N ALA A 127 2.20 6.61 -2.82
CA ALA A 127 2.69 6.10 -1.55
C ALA A 127 4.08 5.48 -1.74
N GLU A 128 4.96 5.66 -0.76
CA GLU A 128 6.33 5.14 -0.78
C GLU A 128 6.76 4.65 0.60
N PRO A 129 7.71 3.68 0.69
CA PRO A 129 8.36 3.35 1.95
C PRO A 129 9.05 4.58 2.55
N LYS A 130 9.08 4.67 3.87
CA LYS A 130 9.91 5.68 4.53
C LYS A 130 11.37 5.22 4.52
N TYR A 131 12.26 6.03 3.95
CA TYR A 131 13.71 5.79 3.96
C TYR A 131 14.44 6.59 5.04
N THR A 132 15.51 6.02 5.58
CA THR A 132 16.52 6.68 6.41
C THR A 132 17.76 6.93 5.57
N TYR A 133 18.36 8.11 5.73
CA TYR A 133 19.61 8.53 5.07
C TYR A 133 20.70 8.74 6.11
#